data_AF-A0A0E2B8I0-F1
#
_entry.id   AF-A0A0E2B8I0-F1
#
_cell.length_a   1.000
_cell.length_b   1.000
_cell.length_c   1.000
_cell.angle_alpha   90.00
_cell.angle_beta   90.00
_cell.angle_gamma   90.00
#
_symmetry.space_group_name_H-M   'P 1'
#
loop_
_entity.id
_entity.type
_entity.pdbx_description
1 polymer ?
#
loop_
_entity_poly.entity_id
_entity_poly.type
_entity_poly.pdbx_seq_one_letter_code
_entity_poly.pdbx_strand_id
1 'polypeptide(L)'
;MFFSFVFSFCSGPKKIEENQIGSLNGEDIVSKLKETPQETLVPTKWDVGDTTVSNEDRLDLLIPHVRNLGNVYVGVGSEQNLTIAAWAKSDFIYLMDFTQIVVHANTITILFLQKGEKKEDFIRLWGKEGEKEALELIQVSFSDPEIYKKVYKQASPFIRKRHKTNLMLSKKYDYKMFQTDDEQYSYIRKLAIEGKILPVRGNLLGNITLTGIGNTLKKIGRKAGVIYFSNAEEYFAYPQEFKNSILNLPIAENSLVVRTISVRKDLFPWSPGSEISTDRGFHYCVQKISNFQKWLSSGKPGLRSLQVMVEGGTVDKKNGITVVDKEPVVADDKLPKTGG
;
A
#
# COMPACT_ATOMS: atom_id res chain seq x y z
N MET A 1 -35.99 -74.13 -4.83
CA MET A 1 -36.31 -73.41 -6.08
C MET A 1 -36.49 -71.94 -5.71
N PHE A 2 -35.84 -71.06 -6.47
CA PHE A 2 -35.70 -69.61 -6.31
C PHE A 2 -36.96 -68.84 -5.83
N PHE A 3 -36.81 -67.77 -5.03
CA PHE A 3 -36.61 -66.42 -5.58
C PHE A 3 -36.25 -65.35 -4.53
N SER A 4 -35.42 -64.43 -5.01
CA SER A 4 -34.76 -63.31 -4.34
C SER A 4 -35.73 -62.18 -3.96
N PHE A 5 -35.54 -61.55 -2.81
CA PHE A 5 -36.15 -60.26 -2.45
C PHE A 5 -35.28 -59.13 -3.00
N VAL A 6 -35.81 -58.35 -3.94
CA VAL A 6 -35.21 -57.10 -4.42
C VAL A 6 -35.80 -55.94 -3.62
N PHE A 7 -35.00 -55.32 -2.75
CA PHE A 7 -35.33 -54.02 -2.16
C PHE A 7 -34.87 -52.91 -3.10
N SER A 8 -35.82 -52.13 -3.59
CA SER A 8 -35.60 -50.89 -4.34
C SER A 8 -35.34 -49.76 -3.34
N PHE A 9 -34.11 -49.26 -3.29
CA PHE A 9 -33.76 -48.02 -2.57
C PHE A 9 -33.79 -46.85 -3.55
N CYS A 10 -34.77 -45.95 -3.42
CA CYS A 10 -34.77 -44.66 -4.08
C CYS A 10 -33.74 -43.73 -3.42
N SER A 11 -32.70 -43.39 -4.18
CA SER A 11 -31.69 -42.39 -3.83
C SER A 11 -32.29 -40.98 -3.82
N GLY A 12 -32.43 -40.38 -2.65
CA GLY A 12 -32.66 -38.94 -2.51
C GLY A 12 -31.42 -38.13 -2.91
N PRO A 13 -31.56 -36.86 -3.34
CA PRO A 13 -30.43 -36.06 -3.78
C PRO A 13 -29.50 -35.75 -2.61
N LYS A 14 -28.21 -36.11 -2.77
CA LYS A 14 -27.13 -35.72 -1.86
C LYS A 14 -27.13 -34.20 -1.73
N LYS A 15 -27.38 -33.70 -0.52
CA LYS A 15 -27.00 -32.34 -0.13
C LYS A 15 -25.52 -32.20 -0.43
N ILE A 16 -25.19 -31.24 -1.28
CA ILE A 16 -23.84 -30.72 -1.42
C ILE A 16 -23.48 -30.17 -0.04
N GLU A 17 -22.50 -30.77 0.62
CA GLU A 17 -21.87 -30.20 1.80
C GLU A 17 -21.26 -28.86 1.36
N GLU A 18 -21.95 -27.77 1.66
CA GLU A 18 -21.34 -26.46 1.70
C GLU A 18 -20.16 -26.54 2.66
N ASN A 19 -18.95 -26.44 2.10
CA ASN A 19 -17.70 -26.33 2.81
C ASN A 19 -17.90 -25.38 4.00
N GLN A 20 -17.85 -25.93 5.21
CA GLN A 20 -17.62 -25.18 6.42
C GLN A 20 -16.22 -24.55 6.31
N ILE A 21 -16.13 -23.37 5.69
CA ILE A 21 -15.00 -22.48 5.89
C ILE A 21 -15.15 -22.00 7.34
N GLY A 22 -14.55 -22.75 8.27
CA GLY A 22 -14.44 -22.31 9.66
C GLY A 22 -13.88 -20.90 9.68
N SER A 23 -14.59 -19.97 10.34
CA SER A 23 -14.13 -18.58 10.43
C SER A 23 -12.78 -18.58 11.14
N LEU A 24 -11.71 -18.29 10.40
CA LEU A 24 -10.39 -18.09 11.01
C LEU A 24 -10.52 -17.00 12.07
N ASN A 25 -10.03 -17.27 13.27
CA ASN A 25 -10.01 -16.27 14.33
C ASN A 25 -8.98 -15.16 13.98
N GLY A 26 -8.96 -14.08 14.77
CA GLY A 26 -8.09 -12.93 14.49
C GLY A 26 -6.58 -13.26 14.47
N GLU A 27 -6.14 -14.18 15.33
CA GLU A 27 -4.73 -14.59 15.43
C GLU A 27 -4.30 -15.45 14.23
N ASP A 28 -5.17 -16.37 13.80
CA ASP A 28 -4.95 -17.20 12.62
C ASP A 28 -4.80 -16.36 11.34
N ILE A 29 -5.60 -15.28 11.22
CA ILE A 29 -5.50 -14.34 10.11
C ILE A 29 -4.13 -13.64 10.11
N VAL A 30 -3.67 -13.14 11.26
CA VAL A 30 -2.37 -12.47 11.37
C VAL A 30 -1.23 -13.43 11.05
N SER A 31 -1.29 -14.69 11.51
CA SER A 31 -0.30 -15.71 11.16
C SER A 31 -0.23 -15.93 9.65
N LYS A 32 -1.38 -16.08 9.00
CA LYS A 32 -1.43 -16.29 7.54
C LYS A 32 -0.93 -15.09 6.75
N LEU A 33 -1.18 -13.88 7.24
CA LEU A 33 -0.64 -12.66 6.63
C LEU A 33 0.90 -12.60 6.74
N LYS A 34 1.47 -13.00 7.89
CA LYS A 34 2.93 -13.04 8.11
C LYS A 34 3.63 -14.08 7.23
N GLU A 35 2.95 -15.18 6.90
CA GLU A 35 3.44 -16.25 6.04
C GLU A 35 3.39 -15.91 4.52
N THR A 36 2.90 -14.73 4.13
CA THR A 36 2.85 -14.36 2.70
C THR A 36 4.26 -14.46 2.08
N PRO A 37 4.40 -15.04 0.88
CA PRO A 37 5.72 -15.24 0.28
C PRO A 37 6.36 -13.89 -0.02
N GLN A 38 7.69 -13.82 0.16
CA GLN A 38 8.48 -12.60 0.02
C GLN A 38 9.67 -12.85 -0.90
N GLU A 39 10.18 -11.76 -1.48
CA GLU A 39 11.34 -11.78 -2.34
C GLU A 39 12.64 -11.64 -1.54
N THR A 40 13.74 -12.08 -2.14
CA THR A 40 15.09 -11.79 -1.65
C THR A 40 15.47 -10.40 -2.14
N LEU A 41 15.88 -9.53 -1.21
CA LEU A 41 16.45 -8.22 -1.55
C LEU A 41 17.96 -8.27 -1.45
N VAL A 42 18.61 -7.52 -2.31
CA VAL A 42 20.06 -7.25 -2.23
C VAL A 42 20.25 -5.76 -2.01
N PRO A 43 21.24 -5.34 -1.19
CA PRO A 43 21.54 -3.93 -1.03
C PRO A 43 21.85 -3.26 -2.37
N THR A 44 21.37 -2.04 -2.53
CA THR A 44 21.55 -1.20 -3.72
C THR A 44 22.03 0.19 -3.31
N LYS A 45 22.25 1.07 -4.30
CA LYS A 45 22.50 2.50 -4.03
C LYS A 45 21.36 3.20 -3.30
N TRP A 46 20.17 2.62 -3.25
CA TRP A 46 18.99 3.16 -2.58
C TRP A 46 18.94 2.81 -1.09
N ASP A 47 19.86 1.98 -0.58
CA ASP A 47 19.99 1.65 0.85
C ASP A 47 20.68 2.77 1.64
N VAL A 48 20.08 3.96 1.55
CA VAL A 48 20.47 5.21 2.18
C VAL A 48 19.29 5.82 2.93
N GLY A 49 19.58 6.69 3.90
CA GLY A 49 18.57 7.25 4.79
C GLY A 49 17.48 8.06 4.06
N ASP A 50 17.84 8.74 2.98
CA ASP A 50 16.93 9.57 2.17
C ASP A 50 15.70 8.79 1.67
N THR A 51 15.89 7.51 1.30
CA THR A 51 14.84 6.63 0.77
C THR A 51 13.79 6.27 1.82
N THR A 52 14.07 6.49 3.11
CA THR A 52 13.18 6.07 4.21
C THR A 52 12.04 7.05 4.49
N VAL A 53 11.98 8.20 3.79
CA VAL A 53 10.95 9.21 3.99
C VAL A 53 10.23 9.55 2.69
N SER A 54 8.97 9.96 2.82
CA SER A 54 8.22 10.59 1.73
C SER A 54 8.65 12.05 1.55
N ASN A 55 8.54 12.54 0.32
CA ASN A 55 8.61 13.95 -0.06
C ASN A 55 7.27 14.49 -0.62
N GLU A 56 6.17 13.79 -0.37
CA GLU A 56 4.81 14.17 -0.82
C GLU A 56 4.13 15.05 0.24
N ASP A 57 4.06 16.36 0.01
CA ASP A 57 3.63 17.32 1.05
C ASP A 57 2.12 17.58 1.15
N ARG A 58 1.34 17.05 0.21
CA ARG A 58 -0.10 17.34 0.05
C ARG A 58 -0.98 16.09 0.09
N LEU A 59 -0.56 15.12 0.91
CA LEU A 59 -1.34 13.90 1.17
C LEU A 59 -2.74 14.21 1.73
N ASP A 60 -2.94 15.37 2.36
CA ASP A 60 -4.25 15.85 2.83
C ASP A 60 -5.32 15.85 1.74
N LEU A 61 -4.94 16.06 0.47
CA LEU A 61 -5.84 16.02 -0.69
C LEU A 61 -6.50 14.64 -0.86
N LEU A 62 -5.91 13.58 -0.32
CA LEU A 62 -6.44 12.22 -0.41
C LEU A 62 -7.56 11.95 0.61
N ILE A 63 -7.66 12.72 1.70
CA ILE A 63 -8.61 12.50 2.80
C ILE A 63 -10.04 12.24 2.28
N PRO A 64 -10.67 13.10 1.44
CA PRO A 64 -12.04 12.85 0.99
C PRO A 64 -12.20 11.58 0.14
N HIS A 65 -11.11 11.05 -0.42
CA HIS A 65 -11.13 9.86 -1.27
C HIS A 65 -10.91 8.57 -0.49
N VAL A 66 -9.97 8.59 0.47
CA VAL A 66 -9.55 7.36 1.17
C VAL A 66 -10.30 7.11 2.48
N ARG A 67 -10.99 8.12 3.03
CA ARG A 67 -11.56 8.03 4.38
C ARG A 67 -12.56 6.88 4.50
N ASN A 68 -12.40 6.06 5.55
CA ASN A 68 -13.27 4.93 5.87
C ASN A 68 -13.44 3.87 4.76
N LEU A 69 -12.48 3.75 3.82
CA LEU A 69 -12.52 2.65 2.83
C LEU A 69 -12.40 1.26 3.47
N GLY A 70 -11.80 1.16 4.65
CA GLY A 70 -11.57 -0.09 5.37
C GLY A 70 -10.68 -1.06 4.60
N ASN A 71 -10.86 -2.35 4.86
CA ASN A 71 -10.20 -3.44 4.14
C ASN A 71 -8.65 -3.40 4.29
N VAL A 72 -7.94 -4.24 3.53
CA VAL A 72 -6.48 -4.31 3.60
C VAL A 72 -5.81 -3.16 2.84
N TYR A 73 -4.82 -2.54 3.45
CA TYR A 73 -3.93 -1.57 2.83
C TYR A 73 -2.66 -2.26 2.32
N VAL A 74 -2.22 -1.91 1.12
CA VAL A 74 -0.92 -2.30 0.55
C VAL A 74 -0.20 -1.05 0.06
N GLY A 75 1.07 -0.84 0.39
CA GLY A 75 1.79 0.31 -0.17
C GLY A 75 3.30 0.23 -0.10
N VAL A 76 3.94 0.94 -1.02
CA VAL A 76 5.40 1.15 -1.08
C VAL A 76 5.85 2.31 -0.20
N GLY A 77 7.13 2.37 0.16
CA GLY A 77 7.68 3.41 1.03
C GLY A 77 7.37 3.20 2.51
N SER A 78 7.16 4.29 3.24
CA SER A 78 7.30 4.31 4.71
C SER A 78 6.06 4.88 5.43
N GLU A 79 6.24 5.80 6.37
CA GLU A 79 5.23 6.30 7.31
C GLU A 79 4.04 7.03 6.66
N GLN A 80 4.16 7.50 5.42
CA GLN A 80 3.03 8.05 4.68
C GLN A 80 1.91 7.03 4.51
N ASN A 81 2.25 5.74 4.44
CA ASN A 81 1.27 4.65 4.39
C ASN A 81 0.43 4.60 5.66
N LEU A 82 1.05 4.81 6.83
CA LEU A 82 0.34 4.82 8.11
C LEU A 82 -0.62 6.00 8.21
N THR A 83 -0.26 7.15 7.62
CA THR A 83 -1.15 8.31 7.51
C THR A 83 -2.40 7.98 6.69
N ILE A 84 -2.23 7.43 5.49
CA ILE A 84 -3.34 7.09 4.60
C ILE A 84 -4.20 5.96 5.19
N ALA A 85 -3.56 4.94 5.78
CA ALA A 85 -4.25 3.81 6.41
C ALA A 85 -5.06 4.22 7.65
N ALA A 86 -4.60 5.21 8.42
CA ALA A 86 -5.36 5.77 9.54
C ALA A 86 -6.65 6.45 9.05
N TRP A 87 -6.57 7.24 7.97
CA TRP A 87 -7.74 7.86 7.36
C TRP A 87 -8.70 6.80 6.80
N ALA A 88 -8.17 5.78 6.14
CA ALA A 88 -8.94 4.69 5.57
C ALA A 88 -9.58 3.77 6.61
N LYS A 89 -9.08 3.77 7.85
CA LYS A 89 -9.41 2.76 8.87
C LYS A 89 -9.16 1.34 8.35
N SER A 90 -7.98 1.13 7.78
CA SER A 90 -7.58 -0.15 7.19
C SER A 90 -7.44 -1.26 8.24
N ASP A 91 -7.97 -2.45 7.95
CA ASP A 91 -7.97 -3.59 8.88
C ASP A 91 -6.57 -4.19 9.09
N PHE A 92 -5.75 -4.17 8.04
CA PHE A 92 -4.38 -4.68 8.00
C PHE A 92 -3.54 -3.83 7.03
N ILE A 93 -2.23 -3.76 7.24
CA ILE A 93 -1.32 -2.94 6.44
C ILE A 93 -0.12 -3.79 5.99
N TYR A 94 0.02 -3.99 4.68
CA TYR A 94 1.28 -4.43 4.07
C TYR A 94 2.10 -3.21 3.64
N LEU A 95 3.31 -3.12 4.18
CA LEU A 95 4.34 -2.17 3.73
C LEU A 95 5.32 -2.94 2.84
N MET A 96 4.99 -3.05 1.56
CA MET A 96 5.77 -3.83 0.59
C MET A 96 6.77 -2.92 -0.11
N ASP A 97 8.07 -3.18 0.07
CA ASP A 97 9.12 -2.39 -0.58
C ASP A 97 10.27 -3.27 -1.11
N PHE A 98 10.95 -2.76 -2.14
CA PHE A 98 12.09 -3.43 -2.78
C PHE A 98 13.44 -2.99 -2.21
N THR A 99 13.48 -1.93 -1.39
CA THR A 99 14.70 -1.43 -0.78
C THR A 99 14.82 -1.94 0.66
N GLN A 100 15.92 -2.62 1.00
CA GLN A 100 16.06 -3.28 2.29
C GLN A 100 16.03 -2.29 3.46
N ILE A 101 16.64 -1.11 3.32
CA ILE A 101 16.62 -0.07 4.35
C ILE A 101 15.19 0.40 4.67
N VAL A 102 14.30 0.46 3.68
CA VAL A 102 12.90 0.88 3.87
C VAL A 102 12.15 -0.18 4.66
N VAL A 103 12.29 -1.46 4.29
CA VAL A 103 11.68 -2.58 5.01
C VAL A 103 12.15 -2.59 6.47
N HIS A 104 13.45 -2.43 6.73
CA HIS A 104 14.00 -2.41 8.09
C HIS A 104 13.58 -1.16 8.88
N ALA A 105 13.52 0.02 8.27
CA ALA A 105 13.05 1.25 8.93
C ALA A 105 11.56 1.16 9.30
N ASN A 106 10.74 0.52 8.46
CA ASN A 106 9.36 0.21 8.78
C ASN A 106 9.24 -0.78 9.96
N THR A 107 10.10 -1.80 10.03
CA THR A 107 10.18 -2.71 11.19
C THR A 107 10.50 -1.96 12.49
N ILE A 108 11.46 -1.03 12.46
CA ILE A 108 11.80 -0.18 13.62
C ILE A 108 10.62 0.72 14.00
N THR A 109 9.95 1.32 13.01
CA THR A 109 8.75 2.16 13.20
C THR A 109 7.66 1.40 13.94
N ILE A 110 7.41 0.14 13.57
CA ILE A 110 6.40 -0.72 14.22
C ILE A 110 6.79 -1.00 15.67
N LEU A 111 8.06 -1.31 15.95
CA LEU A 111 8.57 -1.46 17.32
C LEU A 111 8.32 -0.20 18.15
N PHE A 112 8.60 0.99 17.59
CA PHE A 112 8.39 2.26 18.30
C PHE A 112 6.91 2.58 18.51
N LEU A 113 6.02 2.22 17.58
CA LEU A 113 4.57 2.33 17.78
C LEU A 113 4.09 1.42 18.91
N GLN A 114 4.59 0.19 18.99
CA GLN A 114 4.24 -0.75 20.05
C GLN A 114 4.64 -0.21 21.44
N LYS A 115 5.81 0.43 21.54
CA LYS A 115 6.36 0.94 22.80
C LYS A 115 5.92 2.35 23.17
N GLY A 116 5.69 3.23 22.20
CA GLY A 116 5.22 4.59 22.43
C GLY A 116 3.72 4.61 22.72
N GLU A 117 3.31 4.90 23.95
CA GLU A 117 1.89 4.96 24.32
C GLU A 117 1.17 6.14 23.68
N LYS A 118 1.89 7.26 23.51
CA LYS A 118 1.40 8.47 22.87
C LYS A 118 2.23 8.83 21.64
N LYS A 119 1.67 9.69 20.78
CA LYS A 119 2.36 10.17 19.56
C LYS A 119 3.66 10.87 19.90
N GLU A 120 3.74 11.58 21.02
CA GLU A 120 4.95 12.25 21.48
C GLU A 120 6.07 11.24 21.79
N ASP A 121 5.76 10.08 22.35
CA ASP A 121 6.74 9.03 22.64
C ASP A 121 7.33 8.46 21.35
N PHE A 122 6.46 8.19 20.37
CA PHE A 122 6.88 7.73 19.04
C PHE A 122 7.80 8.74 18.34
N ILE A 123 7.43 10.02 18.34
CA ILE A 123 8.25 11.08 17.76
C ILE A 123 9.58 11.22 18.53
N ARG A 124 9.56 11.09 19.85
CA ARG A 124 10.76 11.15 20.71
C ARG A 124 11.73 10.00 20.43
N LEU A 125 11.24 8.78 20.25
CA LEU A 125 12.05 7.59 19.93
C LEU A 125 12.77 7.70 18.58
N TRP A 126 12.15 8.33 17.57
CA TRP A 126 12.85 8.71 16.33
C TRP A 126 13.71 9.97 16.48
N GLY A 127 13.41 10.80 17.47
CA GLY A 127 14.07 12.06 17.79
C GLY A 127 15.51 11.89 18.27
N LYS A 128 16.23 13.02 18.38
CA LYS A 128 17.56 13.04 19.03
C LYS A 128 17.44 12.77 20.53
N GLU A 129 16.38 13.27 21.15
CA GLU A 129 16.13 13.17 22.60
C GLU A 129 15.94 11.72 23.06
N GLY A 130 15.25 10.89 22.27
CA GLY A 130 15.04 9.47 22.59
C GLY A 130 16.07 8.52 22.00
N GLU A 131 17.12 8.99 21.33
CA GLU A 131 18.03 8.13 20.57
C GLU A 131 18.70 7.03 21.41
N LYS A 132 19.14 7.37 22.63
CA LYS A 132 19.75 6.38 23.53
C LYS A 132 18.77 5.25 23.86
N GLU A 133 17.56 5.61 24.29
CA GLU A 133 16.50 4.66 24.61
C GLU A 133 16.08 3.84 23.38
N ALA A 134 15.97 4.47 22.21
CA ALA A 134 15.63 3.80 20.97
C ALA A 134 16.67 2.74 20.58
N LEU A 135 17.97 3.04 20.71
CA LEU A 135 19.04 2.09 20.43
C LEU A 135 19.10 0.94 21.45
N GLU A 136 18.81 1.22 22.73
CA GLU A 136 18.65 0.20 23.78
C GLU A 136 17.44 -0.70 23.52
N LEU A 137 16.33 -0.12 23.09
CA LEU A 137 15.12 -0.86 22.71
C LEU A 137 15.38 -1.77 21.51
N ILE A 138 16.08 -1.28 20.48
CA ILE A 138 16.50 -2.09 19.33
C ILE A 138 17.43 -3.23 19.78
N GLN A 139 18.37 -2.96 20.70
CA GLN A 139 19.32 -3.94 21.22
C GLN A 139 18.63 -5.18 21.81
N VAL A 140 17.50 -5.00 22.50
CA VAL A 140 16.79 -6.08 23.18
C VAL A 140 15.65 -6.70 22.37
N SER A 141 15.28 -6.09 21.24
CA SER A 141 14.08 -6.49 20.47
C SER A 141 14.38 -7.38 19.25
N PHE A 142 15.64 -7.49 18.83
CA PHE A 142 16.04 -8.25 17.63
C PHE A 142 17.20 -9.19 17.93
N SER A 143 17.26 -10.33 17.23
CA SER A 143 18.40 -11.24 17.26
C SER A 143 19.67 -10.60 16.68
N ASP A 144 19.51 -9.78 15.64
CA ASP A 144 20.59 -9.11 14.91
C ASP A 144 20.48 -7.58 15.03
N PRO A 145 20.57 -7.02 16.25
CA PRO A 145 20.22 -5.63 16.53
C PRO A 145 21.11 -4.62 15.80
N GLU A 146 22.37 -4.97 15.51
CA GLU A 146 23.30 -4.07 14.83
C GLU A 146 22.86 -3.68 13.41
N ILE A 147 22.12 -4.57 12.71
CA ILE A 147 21.49 -4.25 11.42
C ILE A 147 20.51 -3.09 11.60
N TYR A 148 19.63 -3.19 12.60
CA TYR A 148 18.58 -2.20 12.85
C TYR A 148 19.14 -0.92 13.47
N LYS A 149 20.17 -0.99 14.32
CA LYS A 149 20.86 0.21 14.83
C LYS A 149 21.54 0.98 13.70
N LYS A 150 22.15 0.29 12.74
CA LYS A 150 22.73 0.93 11.55
C LYS A 150 21.65 1.65 10.75
N VAL A 151 20.52 0.99 10.47
CA VAL A 151 19.38 1.59 9.78
C VAL A 151 18.83 2.79 10.55
N TYR A 152 18.65 2.69 11.87
CA TYR A 152 18.21 3.81 12.70
C TYR A 152 19.14 5.03 12.55
N LYS A 153 20.46 4.82 12.62
CA LYS A 153 21.44 5.92 12.47
C LYS A 153 21.42 6.54 11.08
N GLN A 154 21.22 5.74 10.03
CA GLN A 154 21.10 6.23 8.65
C GLN A 154 19.78 6.99 8.41
N ALA A 155 18.66 6.47 8.90
CA ALA A 155 17.31 6.95 8.60
C ALA A 155 16.87 8.12 9.50
N SER A 156 17.23 8.09 10.78
CA SER A 156 16.70 9.03 11.77
C SER A 156 16.92 10.52 11.43
N PRO A 157 18.04 10.98 10.82
CA PRO A 157 18.16 12.38 10.42
C PRO A 157 17.06 12.84 9.44
N PHE A 158 16.71 11.97 8.48
CA PHE A 158 15.67 12.23 7.48
C PHE A 158 14.28 12.14 8.09
N ILE A 159 14.02 11.09 8.87
CA ILE A 159 12.74 10.88 9.57
C ILE A 159 12.45 12.06 10.51
N ARG A 160 13.43 12.54 11.28
CA ARG A 160 13.31 13.73 12.14
C ARG A 160 12.90 14.98 11.35
N LYS A 161 13.54 15.21 10.19
CA LYS A 161 13.17 16.33 9.31
C LYS A 161 11.74 16.17 8.79
N ARG A 162 11.37 14.96 8.38
CA ARG A 162 10.04 14.67 7.85
C ARG A 162 8.95 14.80 8.91
N HIS A 163 9.17 14.35 10.14
CA HIS A 163 8.23 14.52 11.27
C HIS A 163 7.95 16.00 11.56
N LYS A 164 9.00 16.83 11.59
CA LYS A 164 8.84 18.29 11.74
C LYS A 164 8.06 18.91 10.58
N THR A 165 8.32 18.43 9.37
CA THR A 165 7.61 18.85 8.16
C THR A 165 6.13 18.47 8.23
N ASN A 166 5.81 17.23 8.59
CA ASN A 166 4.43 16.76 8.77
C ASN A 166 3.67 17.55 9.83
N LEU A 167 4.33 17.87 10.96
CA LEU A 167 3.73 18.74 11.99
C LEU A 167 3.37 20.11 11.41
N MET A 168 4.28 20.73 10.65
CA MET A 168 4.02 22.00 9.97
C MET A 168 2.88 21.89 8.94
N LEU A 169 2.89 20.85 8.10
CA LEU A 169 1.87 20.60 7.08
C LEU A 169 0.48 20.42 7.70
N SER A 170 0.37 19.63 8.77
CA SER A 170 -0.90 19.41 9.47
C SER A 170 -1.53 20.70 10.00
N LYS A 171 -0.70 21.64 10.46
CA LYS A 171 -1.14 22.97 10.91
C LYS A 171 -1.45 23.89 9.73
N LYS A 172 -0.62 23.87 8.68
CA LYS A 172 -0.76 24.73 7.50
C LYS A 172 -2.06 24.46 6.74
N TYR A 173 -2.43 23.19 6.60
CA TYR A 173 -3.62 22.76 5.84
C TYR A 173 -4.77 22.28 6.74
N ASP A 174 -4.66 22.49 8.06
CA ASP A 174 -5.67 22.17 9.06
C ASP A 174 -6.28 20.76 8.91
N TYR A 175 -5.43 19.74 9.02
CA TYR A 175 -5.86 18.34 8.94
C TYR A 175 -5.22 17.48 10.02
N LYS A 176 -5.92 16.39 10.34
CA LYS A 176 -5.48 15.38 11.31
C LYS A 176 -4.69 14.27 10.60
N MET A 177 -3.54 13.89 11.14
CA MET A 177 -2.77 12.72 10.70
C MET A 177 -2.17 12.00 11.91
N PHE A 178 -1.74 10.74 11.75
CA PHE A 178 -1.40 9.87 12.89
C PHE A 178 -0.30 10.40 13.82
N GLN A 179 0.58 11.30 13.35
CA GLN A 179 1.64 11.89 14.18
C GLN A 179 1.16 13.12 14.96
N THR A 180 -0.01 13.68 14.63
CA THR A 180 -0.52 14.93 15.21
C THR A 180 -1.92 14.84 15.81
N ASP A 181 -2.61 13.71 15.65
CA ASP A 181 -3.93 13.44 16.22
C ASP A 181 -3.93 12.15 17.05
N ASP A 182 -4.44 12.23 18.29
CA ASP A 182 -4.40 11.13 19.26
C ASP A 182 -5.23 9.91 18.84
N GLU A 183 -6.39 10.14 18.21
CA GLU A 183 -7.27 9.05 17.78
C GLU A 183 -6.63 8.27 16.64
N GLN A 184 -6.09 8.96 15.64
CA GLN A 184 -5.38 8.34 14.52
C GLN A 184 -4.08 7.66 14.97
N TYR A 185 -3.33 8.26 15.90
CA TYR A 185 -2.17 7.60 16.51
C TYR A 185 -2.56 6.29 17.19
N SER A 186 -3.58 6.33 18.06
CA SER A 186 -4.06 5.18 18.81
C SER A 186 -4.54 4.06 17.87
N TYR A 187 -5.20 4.43 16.77
CA TYR A 187 -5.60 3.48 15.72
C TYR A 187 -4.41 2.75 15.11
N ILE A 188 -3.38 3.47 14.67
CA ILE A 188 -2.17 2.87 14.08
C ILE A 188 -1.38 2.06 15.11
N ARG A 189 -1.25 2.57 16.33
CA ARG A 189 -0.62 1.85 17.44
C ARG A 189 -1.34 0.53 17.74
N LYS A 190 -2.68 0.51 17.74
CA LYS A 190 -3.47 -0.71 17.92
C LYS A 190 -3.10 -1.75 16.85
N LEU A 191 -3.03 -1.36 15.58
CA LEU A 191 -2.62 -2.26 14.51
C LEU A 191 -1.19 -2.78 14.71
N ALA A 192 -0.27 -1.93 15.18
CA ALA A 192 1.11 -2.33 15.47
C ALA A 192 1.19 -3.37 16.60
N ILE A 193 0.44 -3.17 17.70
CA ILE A 193 0.38 -4.09 18.85
C ILE A 193 -0.24 -5.43 18.45
N GLU A 194 -1.31 -5.40 17.65
CA GLU A 194 -2.01 -6.60 17.16
C GLU A 194 -1.23 -7.31 16.04
N GLY A 195 -0.03 -6.83 15.67
CA GLY A 195 0.80 -7.44 14.61
C GLY A 195 0.20 -7.32 13.21
N LYS A 196 -0.66 -6.32 12.98
CA LYS A 196 -1.41 -6.09 11.72
C LYS A 196 -0.73 -5.12 10.76
N ILE A 197 0.48 -4.67 11.07
CA ILE A 197 1.36 -3.91 10.18
C ILE A 197 2.54 -4.81 9.81
N LEU A 198 2.67 -5.13 8.53
CA LEU A 198 3.57 -6.16 8.02
C LEU A 198 4.54 -5.54 6.99
N PRO A 199 5.79 -5.25 7.38
CA PRO A 199 6.82 -4.88 6.43
C PRO A 199 7.25 -6.15 5.68
N VAL A 200 7.11 -6.12 4.36
CA VAL A 200 7.38 -7.29 3.50
C VAL A 200 8.28 -6.89 2.33
N ARG A 201 9.19 -7.79 1.97
CA ARG A 201 10.11 -7.60 0.84
C ARG A 201 9.40 -7.92 -0.46
N GLY A 202 9.33 -6.96 -1.39
CA GLY A 202 8.71 -7.18 -2.68
C GLY A 202 8.93 -6.06 -3.68
N ASN A 203 9.19 -6.44 -4.92
CA ASN A 203 9.20 -5.57 -6.07
C ASN A 203 7.80 -5.49 -6.68
N LEU A 204 7.35 -4.29 -7.05
CA LEU A 204 6.13 -4.13 -7.85
C LEU A 204 6.23 -4.90 -9.18
N LEU A 205 7.44 -5.00 -9.74
CA LEU A 205 7.73 -5.74 -10.97
C LEU A 205 8.13 -7.19 -10.72
N GLY A 206 8.12 -7.62 -9.46
CA GLY A 206 8.43 -8.98 -9.06
C GLY A 206 7.29 -9.94 -9.37
N ASN A 207 7.57 -11.23 -9.28
CA ASN A 207 6.63 -12.30 -9.58
C ASN A 207 6.17 -13.08 -8.34
N ILE A 208 6.64 -12.72 -7.14
CA ILE A 208 6.33 -13.45 -5.90
C ILE A 208 5.43 -12.62 -4.99
N THR A 209 5.90 -11.48 -4.48
CA THR A 209 5.28 -10.88 -3.27
C THR A 209 3.90 -10.30 -3.56
N LEU A 210 3.74 -9.49 -4.60
CA LEU A 210 2.47 -8.82 -4.88
C LEU A 210 1.37 -9.82 -5.31
N THR A 211 1.74 -10.82 -6.12
CA THR A 211 0.86 -11.97 -6.44
C THR A 211 0.52 -12.76 -5.18
N GLY A 212 1.52 -13.00 -4.32
CA GLY A 212 1.41 -13.68 -3.04
C GLY A 212 0.41 -13.00 -2.10
N ILE A 213 0.47 -11.67 -1.98
CA ILE A 213 -0.51 -10.88 -1.22
C ILE A 213 -1.93 -11.17 -1.73
N GLY A 214 -2.17 -11.09 -3.05
CA GLY A 214 -3.49 -11.39 -3.62
C GLY A 214 -3.97 -12.81 -3.28
N ASN A 215 -3.09 -13.80 -3.38
CA ASN A 215 -3.40 -15.20 -3.03
C ASN A 215 -3.70 -15.37 -1.54
N THR A 216 -2.90 -14.75 -0.67
CA THR A 216 -3.09 -14.76 0.78
C THR A 216 -4.43 -14.16 1.13
N LEU A 217 -4.76 -12.97 0.59
CA LEU A 217 -6.04 -12.30 0.85
C LEU A 217 -7.25 -13.13 0.40
N LYS A 218 -7.17 -13.77 -0.78
CA LYS A 218 -8.21 -14.71 -1.25
C LYS A 218 -8.41 -15.87 -0.27
N LYS A 219 -7.32 -16.46 0.21
CA LYS A 219 -7.36 -17.60 1.14
C LYS A 219 -8.02 -17.26 2.47
N ILE A 220 -7.86 -16.03 2.97
CA ILE A 220 -8.44 -15.57 4.23
C ILE A 220 -9.77 -14.81 4.06
N GLY A 221 -10.31 -14.75 2.84
CA GLY A 221 -11.57 -14.05 2.56
C GLY A 221 -11.52 -12.53 2.78
N ARG A 222 -10.36 -11.89 2.62
CA ARG A 222 -10.17 -10.44 2.75
C ARG A 222 -9.94 -9.78 1.40
N LYS A 223 -10.14 -8.47 1.35
CA LYS A 223 -10.03 -7.65 0.14
C LYS A 223 -9.04 -6.51 0.36
N ALA A 224 -8.40 -6.04 -0.70
CA ALA A 224 -7.63 -4.80 -0.69
C ALA A 224 -8.60 -3.61 -0.76
N GLY A 225 -8.43 -2.61 0.12
CA GLY A 225 -9.14 -1.33 0.10
C GLY A 225 -8.31 -0.22 -0.52
N VAL A 226 -7.01 -0.17 -0.22
CA VAL A 226 -6.10 0.81 -0.79
C VAL A 226 -4.83 0.13 -1.27
N ILE A 227 -4.37 0.49 -2.47
CA ILE A 227 -3.01 0.20 -2.93
C ILE A 227 -2.29 1.51 -3.26
N TYR A 228 -1.19 1.79 -2.57
CA TYR A 228 -0.40 3.01 -2.73
C TYR A 228 0.92 2.73 -3.47
N PHE A 229 1.14 3.45 -4.57
CA PHE A 229 2.33 3.27 -5.41
C PHE A 229 3.33 4.42 -5.32
N SER A 230 3.06 5.49 -4.56
CA SER A 230 3.82 6.74 -4.69
C SER A 230 3.90 7.15 -6.17
N ASN A 231 5.05 7.60 -6.65
CA ASN A 231 5.33 7.80 -8.07
C ASN A 231 6.10 6.63 -8.72
N ALA A 232 6.13 5.44 -8.11
CA ALA A 232 6.93 4.31 -8.58
C ALA A 232 6.60 3.91 -10.03
N GLU A 233 5.33 4.06 -10.44
CA GLU A 233 4.86 3.78 -11.80
C GLU A 233 5.48 4.72 -12.87
N GLU A 234 6.10 5.85 -12.49
CA GLU A 234 6.83 6.69 -13.44
C GLU A 234 8.09 6.01 -14.00
N TYR A 235 8.58 4.95 -13.35
CA TYR A 235 9.84 4.29 -13.68
C TYR A 235 9.69 3.09 -14.60
N PHE A 236 8.46 2.69 -14.98
CA PHE A 236 8.23 1.54 -15.85
C PHE A 236 6.95 1.67 -16.68
N ALA A 237 6.92 1.06 -17.86
CA ALA A 237 5.67 0.65 -18.50
C ALA A 237 5.20 -0.65 -17.87
N TYR A 238 3.90 -0.91 -17.80
CA TYR A 238 3.35 -2.04 -17.04
C TYR A 238 3.72 -3.40 -17.65
N PRO A 239 4.63 -4.19 -17.03
CA PRO A 239 4.96 -5.53 -17.50
C PRO A 239 3.87 -6.54 -17.15
N GLN A 240 3.97 -7.77 -17.68
CA GLN A 240 2.94 -8.78 -17.49
C GLN A 240 2.83 -9.24 -16.03
N GLU A 241 3.92 -9.29 -15.29
CA GLU A 241 4.00 -9.68 -13.88
C GLU A 241 3.22 -8.70 -12.99
N PHE A 242 3.42 -7.40 -13.22
CA PHE A 242 2.65 -6.35 -12.56
C PHE A 242 1.16 -6.44 -12.92
N LYS A 243 0.83 -6.60 -14.21
CA LYS A 243 -0.57 -6.77 -14.65
C LYS A 243 -1.23 -7.95 -13.97
N ASN A 244 -0.58 -9.11 -13.98
CA ASN A 244 -1.08 -10.36 -13.39
C ASN A 244 -1.31 -10.20 -11.88
N SER A 245 -0.36 -9.60 -11.17
CA SER A 245 -0.46 -9.45 -9.72
C SER A 245 -1.60 -8.49 -9.32
N ILE A 246 -1.79 -7.37 -10.04
CA ILE A 246 -2.91 -6.44 -9.78
C ILE A 246 -4.27 -7.05 -10.17
N LEU A 247 -4.35 -7.78 -11.29
CA LEU A 247 -5.56 -8.52 -11.67
C LEU A 247 -5.89 -9.64 -10.68
N ASN A 248 -4.88 -10.17 -9.98
CA ASN A 248 -5.06 -11.21 -8.97
C ASN A 248 -5.59 -10.68 -7.63
N LEU A 249 -5.52 -9.37 -7.34
CA LEU A 249 -5.95 -8.82 -6.06
C LEU A 249 -7.48 -8.95 -5.86
N PRO A 250 -7.95 -9.54 -4.75
CA PRO A 250 -9.37 -9.44 -4.38
C PRO A 250 -9.65 -8.01 -3.89
N ILE A 251 -10.67 -7.36 -4.45
CA ILE A 251 -10.97 -5.94 -4.18
C ILE A 251 -12.41 -5.74 -3.69
N ALA A 252 -12.61 -4.66 -2.93
CA ALA A 252 -13.92 -4.10 -2.65
C ALA A 252 -14.35 -3.13 -3.76
N GLU A 253 -15.63 -2.76 -3.79
CA GLU A 253 -16.19 -1.91 -4.84
C GLU A 253 -15.59 -0.49 -4.83
N ASN A 254 -15.29 0.02 -3.63
CA ASN A 254 -14.75 1.34 -3.38
C ASN A 254 -13.21 1.36 -3.31
N SER A 255 -12.52 0.24 -3.56
CA SER A 255 -11.08 0.17 -3.40
C SER A 255 -10.35 1.10 -4.35
N LEU A 256 -9.32 1.78 -3.85
CA LEU A 256 -8.56 2.78 -4.61
C LEU A 256 -7.09 2.42 -4.78
N VAL A 257 -6.59 2.67 -5.98
CA VAL A 257 -5.18 3.00 -6.20
C VAL A 257 -4.96 4.44 -5.78
N VAL A 258 -3.85 4.68 -5.09
CA VAL A 258 -3.32 6.02 -4.79
C VAL A 258 -1.91 6.10 -5.40
N ARG A 259 -1.65 7.16 -6.16
CA ARG A 259 -0.35 7.41 -6.78
C ARG A 259 -0.06 8.91 -6.89
N THR A 260 1.18 9.23 -7.21
CA THR A 260 1.63 10.57 -7.58
C THR A 260 2.35 10.54 -8.93
N ILE A 261 2.44 11.70 -9.58
CA ILE A 261 3.20 11.88 -10.82
C ILE A 261 3.96 13.21 -10.77
N SER A 262 5.15 13.25 -11.35
CA SER A 262 6.01 14.44 -11.41
C SER A 262 6.17 14.98 -12.84
N VAL A 263 5.86 14.20 -13.87
CA VAL A 263 5.94 14.62 -15.28
C VAL A 263 4.67 15.32 -15.77
N ARG A 264 4.78 16.01 -16.92
CA ARG A 264 3.66 16.69 -17.62
C ARG A 264 2.88 17.65 -16.73
N LYS A 265 3.59 18.52 -15.99
CA LYS A 265 3.01 19.57 -15.13
C LYS A 265 2.08 20.55 -15.86
N ASP A 266 2.16 20.61 -17.19
CA ASP A 266 1.24 21.36 -18.06
C ASP A 266 -0.19 20.76 -18.04
N LEU A 267 -0.28 19.43 -17.95
CA LEU A 267 -1.54 18.70 -17.85
C LEU A 267 -1.94 18.45 -16.39
N PHE A 268 -0.95 18.11 -15.56
CA PHE A 268 -1.09 17.71 -14.17
C PHE A 268 -0.30 18.66 -13.27
N PRO A 269 -0.79 19.89 -13.01
CA PRO A 269 -0.08 20.85 -12.17
C PRO A 269 0.19 20.27 -10.79
N TRP A 270 1.41 20.46 -10.28
CA TRP A 270 1.75 19.99 -8.94
C TRP A 270 0.97 20.78 -7.89
N SER A 271 0.60 20.11 -6.80
CA SER A 271 -0.21 20.71 -5.75
C SER A 271 0.53 21.90 -5.11
N PRO A 272 -0.16 23.02 -4.84
CA PRO A 272 0.43 24.13 -4.10
C PRO A 272 1.02 23.64 -2.77
N GLY A 273 2.27 24.02 -2.46
CA GLY A 273 2.97 23.57 -1.27
C GLY A 273 3.88 22.35 -1.44
N SER A 274 3.99 21.79 -2.64
CA SER A 274 4.90 20.65 -2.90
C SER A 274 6.38 21.04 -2.82
N GLU A 275 6.69 22.34 -2.85
CA GLU A 275 8.06 22.86 -2.81
C GLU A 275 8.79 22.67 -1.46
N ILE A 276 8.09 22.20 -0.43
CA ILE A 276 8.65 22.07 0.92
C ILE A 276 9.67 20.92 0.98
N SER A 277 9.35 19.78 0.38
CA SER A 277 10.19 18.58 0.41
C SER A 277 10.82 18.23 -0.93
N THR A 278 10.38 18.83 -2.04
CA THR A 278 10.95 18.56 -3.37
C THR A 278 10.77 19.73 -4.34
N ASP A 279 11.67 19.87 -5.30
CA ASP A 279 11.56 20.77 -6.45
C ASP A 279 10.95 20.08 -7.70
N ARG A 280 10.57 18.81 -7.58
CA ARG A 280 10.09 17.98 -8.69
C ARG A 280 8.91 17.10 -8.29
N GLY A 281 7.70 17.65 -8.43
CA GLY A 281 6.45 16.97 -8.07
C GLY A 281 5.84 17.51 -6.79
N PHE A 282 4.58 17.20 -6.47
CA PHE A 282 3.76 16.14 -7.07
C PHE A 282 2.35 16.58 -7.44
N HIS A 283 1.78 15.93 -8.47
CA HIS A 283 0.33 15.86 -8.69
C HIS A 283 -0.19 14.52 -8.18
N TYR A 284 -1.30 14.52 -7.46
CA TYR A 284 -1.88 13.33 -6.82
C TYR A 284 -2.91 12.68 -7.73
N CYS A 285 -3.13 11.38 -7.57
CA CYS A 285 -4.11 10.68 -8.36
C CYS A 285 -4.73 9.51 -7.58
N VAL A 286 -6.05 9.39 -7.68
CA VAL A 286 -6.81 8.24 -7.21
C VAL A 286 -7.55 7.57 -8.36
N GLN A 287 -7.70 6.25 -8.29
CA GLN A 287 -8.38 5.46 -9.31
C GLN A 287 -8.99 4.23 -8.66
N LYS A 288 -10.24 3.86 -8.98
CA LYS A 288 -10.77 2.57 -8.50
C LYS A 288 -9.88 1.42 -8.97
N ILE A 289 -9.54 0.48 -8.09
CA ILE A 289 -8.69 -0.67 -8.47
C ILE A 289 -9.38 -1.48 -9.58
N SER A 290 -10.70 -1.61 -9.55
CA SER A 290 -11.48 -2.26 -10.62
C SER A 290 -11.34 -1.54 -11.97
N ASN A 291 -11.34 -0.20 -11.99
CA ASN A 291 -11.08 0.57 -13.20
C ASN A 291 -9.62 0.38 -13.67
N PHE A 292 -8.65 0.39 -12.74
CA PHE A 292 -7.26 0.16 -13.08
C PHE A 292 -7.01 -1.23 -13.67
N GLN A 293 -7.67 -2.26 -13.14
CA GLN A 293 -7.65 -3.62 -13.71
C GLN A 293 -8.11 -3.62 -15.18
N LYS A 294 -9.15 -2.85 -15.54
CA LYS A 294 -9.57 -2.69 -16.95
C LYS A 294 -8.49 -2.05 -17.81
N TRP A 295 -7.82 -1.01 -17.32
CA TRP A 295 -6.67 -0.39 -18.00
C TRP A 295 -5.54 -1.39 -18.25
N LEU A 296 -5.18 -2.19 -17.24
CA LEU A 296 -4.13 -3.19 -17.33
C LEU A 296 -4.48 -4.34 -18.30
N SER A 297 -5.76 -4.67 -18.44
CA SER A 297 -6.28 -5.67 -19.39
C SER A 297 -6.54 -5.13 -20.80
N SER A 298 -6.38 -3.83 -21.05
CA SER A 298 -6.74 -3.21 -22.34
C SER A 298 -5.87 -3.58 -23.54
N GLY A 299 -4.73 -4.25 -23.30
CA GLY A 299 -3.78 -4.58 -24.38
C GLY A 299 -2.99 -3.40 -24.95
N LYS A 300 -3.19 -2.16 -24.45
CA LYS A 300 -2.46 -0.97 -24.92
C LYS A 300 -0.94 -1.18 -24.76
N PRO A 301 -0.16 -1.16 -25.86
CA PRO A 301 1.28 -1.40 -25.81
C PRO A 301 1.99 -0.23 -25.12
N GLY A 302 2.95 -0.52 -24.24
CA GLY A 302 3.73 0.50 -23.55
C GLY A 302 2.94 1.34 -22.53
N LEU A 303 1.75 0.89 -22.11
CA LEU A 303 0.90 1.62 -21.16
C LEU A 303 1.67 1.97 -19.87
N ARG A 304 1.53 3.23 -19.46
CA ARG A 304 2.11 3.83 -18.24
C ARG A 304 1.05 4.60 -17.47
N SER A 305 1.30 4.89 -16.19
CA SER A 305 0.42 5.70 -15.35
C SER A 305 0.09 7.06 -15.98
N LEU A 306 1.06 7.71 -16.62
CA LEU A 306 0.84 8.96 -17.36
C LEU A 306 -0.26 8.80 -18.42
N GLN A 307 -0.23 7.76 -19.23
CA GLN A 307 -1.23 7.55 -20.29
C GLN A 307 -2.61 7.23 -19.70
N VAL A 308 -2.65 6.41 -18.63
CA VAL A 308 -3.88 6.14 -17.88
C VAL A 308 -4.52 7.44 -17.37
N MET A 309 -3.71 8.36 -16.84
CA MET A 309 -4.20 9.65 -16.36
C MET A 309 -4.62 10.61 -17.49
N VAL A 310 -3.89 10.63 -18.62
CA VAL A 310 -4.21 11.49 -19.77
C VAL A 310 -5.54 11.09 -20.41
N GLU A 311 -5.73 9.81 -20.66
CA GLU A 311 -6.92 9.31 -21.35
C GLU A 311 -8.11 9.13 -20.39
N GLY A 312 -7.82 8.76 -19.13
CA GLY A 312 -8.83 8.34 -18.17
C GLY A 312 -9.18 9.35 -17.08
N GLY A 313 -8.42 10.44 -16.96
CA GLY A 313 -8.47 11.36 -15.82
C GLY A 313 -9.49 12.49 -15.94
N THR A 314 -10.07 12.85 -14.80
CA THR A 314 -10.71 14.14 -14.53
C THR A 314 -9.81 14.90 -13.55
N VAL A 315 -9.28 16.05 -14.01
CA VAL A 315 -8.16 16.75 -13.35
C VAL A 315 -8.63 18.00 -12.60
N ASP A 316 -8.40 18.05 -11.29
CA ASP A 316 -8.41 19.30 -10.53
C ASP A 316 -7.04 19.97 -10.65
N LYS A 317 -6.93 20.91 -11.60
CA LYS A 317 -5.71 21.68 -11.83
C LYS A 317 -5.39 22.68 -10.73
N LYS A 318 -6.36 23.09 -9.91
CA LYS A 318 -6.15 24.08 -8.85
C LYS A 318 -5.44 23.46 -7.66
N ASN A 319 -5.90 22.27 -7.25
CA ASN A 319 -5.31 21.57 -6.11
C ASN A 319 -4.25 20.55 -6.52
N GLY A 320 -4.19 20.17 -7.80
CA GLY A 320 -3.20 19.22 -8.30
C GLY A 320 -3.54 17.77 -7.94
N ILE A 321 -4.80 17.38 -8.14
CA ILE A 321 -5.26 15.99 -7.95
C ILE A 321 -6.15 15.53 -9.11
N THR A 322 -6.00 14.28 -9.51
CA THR A 322 -6.80 13.63 -10.56
C THR A 322 -7.61 12.47 -9.98
N VAL A 323 -8.84 12.31 -10.46
CA VAL A 323 -9.58 11.04 -10.35
C VAL A 323 -9.60 10.39 -11.72
N VAL A 324 -9.06 9.17 -11.84
CA VAL A 324 -9.22 8.38 -13.08
C VAL A 324 -10.55 7.63 -12.99
N ASP A 325 -11.58 8.21 -13.60
CA ASP A 325 -12.97 7.78 -13.57
C ASP A 325 -13.46 7.21 -14.90
N LYS A 326 -12.68 7.34 -15.98
CA LYS A 326 -12.99 6.78 -17.30
C LYS A 326 -12.23 5.48 -17.55
N GLU A 327 -12.82 4.63 -18.37
CA GLU A 327 -12.27 3.33 -18.78
C GLU A 327 -11.42 3.46 -20.04
N PRO A 328 -10.52 2.50 -20.31
CA PRO A 328 -9.77 2.49 -21.56
C PRO A 328 -10.73 2.35 -22.74
N VAL A 329 -10.67 3.29 -23.69
CA VAL A 329 -11.31 3.12 -24.99
C VAL A 329 -10.49 2.12 -25.79
N VAL A 330 -11.10 1.00 -26.18
CA VAL A 330 -10.52 0.04 -27.12
C VAL A 330 -10.41 0.75 -28.47
N ALA A 331 -9.22 0.77 -29.06
CA ALA A 331 -9.11 1.23 -30.43
C ALA A 331 -9.87 0.20 -31.29
N ASP A 332 -10.94 0.60 -31.97
CA ASP A 332 -11.55 -0.24 -32.99
C ASP A 332 -10.44 -0.67 -33.95
N ASP A 333 -10.21 -1.98 -34.06
CA ASP A 333 -9.39 -2.55 -35.11
C ASP A 333 -9.95 -2.00 -36.41
N LYS A 334 -9.23 -1.04 -37.01
CA LYS A 334 -9.48 -0.65 -38.39
C LYS A 334 -9.24 -1.90 -39.22
N LEU A 335 -10.32 -2.62 -39.50
CA LEU A 335 -10.38 -3.65 -40.54
C LEU A 335 -9.55 -3.14 -41.72
N PRO A 336 -8.55 -3.91 -42.20
CA PRO A 336 -7.81 -3.50 -43.37
C PRO A 336 -8.84 -3.27 -44.47
N LYS A 337 -8.86 -2.06 -45.04
CA LYS A 337 -9.59 -1.79 -46.26
C LYS A 337 -9.07 -2.80 -47.28
N THR A 338 -9.86 -3.84 -47.57
CA THR A 338 -9.70 -4.66 -48.75
C THR A 338 -9.92 -3.71 -49.93
N GLY A 339 -8.83 -3.17 -50.47
CA GLY A 339 -8.86 -2.45 -51.73
C GLY A 339 -9.30 -3.43 -52.81
N GLY A 340 -10.44 -3.13 -53.43
CA GLY A 340 -10.86 -3.72 -54.69
C GLY A 340 -10.25 -3.02 -55.88
#